data_AF-A0A497N832-F1
#
_entry.id   AF-A0A497N832-F1
#
_cell.length_a   1.000
_cell.length_b   1.000
_cell.length_c   1.000
_cell.angle_alpha   90.00
_cell.angle_beta   90.00
_cell.angle_gamma   90.00
#
_symmetry.space_group_name_H-M   'P 1'
#
loop_
_entity.id
_entity.type
_entity.pdbx_description
1 polymer ?
#
loop_
_entity_poly.entity_id
_entity_poly.type
_entity_poly.pdbx_seq_one_letter_code
_entity_poly.pdbx_strand_id
1 'polypeptide(L)' 'MTEDFNLVERELSAFTVFKDEYKLSPEYVPPKLPHREEELRHLAHFFRVLVDSPGQMAPK' A
#
# COMPACT_ATOMS: atom_id res chain seq x y z
N MET A 1 -7.01 7.06 -34.81
CA MET A 1 -7.85 6.59 -33.67
C MET A 1 -7.05 6.58 -32.34
N THR A 2 -6.01 7.39 -32.20
CA THR A 2 -5.15 7.47 -30.99
C THR A 2 -5.18 8.87 -30.35
N GLU A 3 -5.78 9.85 -31.02
CA GLU A 3 -5.94 11.23 -30.52
C GLU A 3 -6.99 11.31 -29.41
N ASP A 4 -8.09 10.54 -29.50
CA ASP A 4 -9.24 10.67 -28.59
C ASP A 4 -8.94 10.23 -27.14
N PHE A 5 -8.10 9.20 -26.95
CA PHE A 5 -7.70 8.75 -25.62
C PHE A 5 -6.89 9.82 -24.86
N ASN A 6 -6.07 10.58 -25.57
CA ASN A 6 -5.26 11.66 -25.00
C ASN A 6 -6.11 12.87 -24.58
N LEU A 7 -7.28 13.08 -25.18
CA LEU A 7 -8.19 14.15 -24.78
C LEU A 7 -8.87 13.84 -23.45
N VAL A 8 -9.37 12.62 -23.28
CA VAL A 8 -10.03 12.18 -22.03
C VAL A 8 -9.05 12.20 -20.86
N GLU A 9 -7.83 11.69 -21.04
CA GLU A 9 -6.78 11.76 -20.01
C GLU A 9 -6.41 13.20 -19.66
N ARG A 10 -6.33 14.10 -20.65
CA ARG A 10 -6.03 15.51 -20.40
C ARG A 10 -7.13 16.21 -19.60
N GLU A 11 -8.40 15.97 -19.92
CA GLU A 11 -9.54 16.51 -19.19
C GLU A 11 -9.63 15.93 -17.77
N LEU A 12 -9.33 14.63 -17.59
CA LEU A 12 -9.25 14.02 -16.26
C LEU A 12 -8.04 14.52 -15.44
N SER A 13 -6.94 14.85 -16.10
CA SER A 13 -5.74 15.45 -15.49
C SER A 13 -5.83 16.97 -15.26
N ALA A 14 -7.02 17.55 -15.48
CA ALA A 14 -7.29 18.95 -15.20
C ALA A 14 -6.91 19.30 -13.75
N PHE A 15 -6.62 20.58 -13.53
CA PHE A 15 -6.04 21.14 -12.30
C PHE A 15 -6.52 20.46 -10.99
N THR A 16 -5.69 19.60 -10.41
CA THR A 16 -5.97 18.95 -9.12
C THR A 16 -5.17 19.61 -8.01
N VAL A 17 -5.71 19.62 -6.79
CA VAL A 17 -4.96 20.03 -5.58
C VAL A 17 -4.05 18.92 -5.06
N PHE A 18 -4.20 17.70 -5.59
CA PHE A 18 -3.52 16.52 -5.11
C PHE A 18 -2.27 16.27 -5.94
N LYS A 19 -1.11 16.36 -5.28
CA LYS A 19 0.18 16.04 -5.94
C LYS A 19 0.27 14.56 -6.35
N ASP A 20 -0.37 13.67 -5.59
CA ASP A 20 -0.32 12.23 -5.77
C ASP A 20 -1.60 11.62 -5.17
N GLU A 21 -2.57 11.33 -6.04
CA GLU A 21 -3.86 10.77 -5.64
C GLU A 21 -3.77 9.31 -5.20
N TYR A 22 -2.75 8.56 -5.65
CA TYR A 22 -2.57 7.17 -5.28
C TYR A 22 -2.38 7.00 -3.76
N LYS A 23 -1.76 8.00 -3.10
CA LYS A 23 -1.59 8.00 -1.63
C LYS A 23 -2.89 8.07 -0.84
N LEU A 24 -3.99 8.45 -1.48
CA LEU A 24 -5.33 8.47 -0.89
C LEU A 24 -6.10 7.18 -1.16
N SER A 25 -5.56 6.29 -2.02
CA SER A 25 -6.17 4.99 -2.28
C SER A 25 -6.21 4.15 -1.00
N PRO A 26 -7.31 3.43 -0.72
CA PRO A 26 -7.37 2.46 0.37
C PRO A 26 -6.30 1.36 0.29
N GLU A 27 -5.77 1.09 -0.90
CA GLU A 27 -4.73 0.08 -1.13
C GLU A 27 -3.31 0.61 -0.81
N TYR A 28 -3.15 1.93 -0.64
CA TYR A 28 -1.84 2.51 -0.39
C TYR A 28 -1.37 2.22 1.03
N VAL A 29 -0.21 1.57 1.14
CA VAL A 29 0.46 1.30 2.42
C VAL A 29 1.60 2.32 2.61
N PRO A 30 1.45 3.30 3.52
CA PRO A 30 2.51 4.26 3.77
C PRO A 30 3.69 3.59 4.49
N PRO A 31 4.92 4.13 4.34
CA PRO A 31 6.12 3.58 4.98
C PRO A 31 6.12 3.73 6.51
N LYS A 32 5.26 4.59 7.06
CA LYS A 32 5.05 4.77 8.50
C LYS A 32 3.55 4.81 8.78
N LEU A 33 3.14 4.12 9.83
CA LEU A 33 1.77 4.14 10.36
C LEU A 33 1.82 4.76 11.77
N PRO A 34 1.70 6.10 11.89
CA PRO A 34 1.76 6.77 13.18
C PRO A 34 0.69 6.26 14.15
N HIS A 35 1.03 6.17 15.43
CA HIS A 35 0.14 5.70 16.49
C HIS A 35 -0.27 4.23 16.38
N ARG A 36 0.43 3.43 15.57
CA ARG A 36 0.21 1.98 15.41
C ARG A 36 1.46 1.16 15.71
N GLU A 37 2.40 1.72 16.45
CA GLU A 37 3.72 1.15 16.69
C GLU A 37 3.63 -0.15 17.50
N GLU A 38 2.72 -0.22 18.47
CA GLU A 38 2.55 -1.41 19.32
C GLU A 38 1.86 -2.55 18.58
N GLU A 39 0.88 -2.27 17.73
CA GLU A 39 0.23 -3.27 16.88
C GLU A 39 1.21 -3.85 15.87
N LEU A 40 2.04 -2.99 15.25
CA LEU A 40 3.11 -3.45 14.37
C LEU A 40 4.15 -4.29 15.12
N ARG A 41 4.47 -3.93 16.38
CA ARG A 41 5.35 -4.72 17.24
C ARG A 41 4.76 -6.11 17.50
N HIS A 42 3.49 -6.20 17.89
CA HIS A 42 2.80 -7.46 18.11
C HIS A 42 2.80 -8.31 16.84
N LEU A 43 2.45 -7.72 15.69
CA LEU A 43 2.46 -8.40 14.40
C LEU A 43 3.87 -8.97 14.10
N ALA A 44 4.91 -8.16 14.24
CA ALA A 44 6.28 -8.63 14.02
C ALA A 44 6.65 -9.80 14.95
N HIS A 45 6.22 -9.78 16.21
CA HIS A 45 6.52 -10.86 17.16
C HIS A 45 5.78 -12.16 16.82
N PHE A 46 4.49 -12.06 16.48
CA PHE A 46 3.69 -13.24 16.10
C PHE A 46 4.24 -13.91 14.85
N PHE A 47 4.61 -13.12 13.85
CA PHE A 47 5.04 -13.63 12.55
C PHE A 47 6.56 -13.87 12.47
N ARG A 48 7.33 -13.52 13.50
CA ARG A 48 8.79 -13.69 13.53
C ARG A 48 9.24 -15.11 13.21
N VAL A 49 8.57 -16.11 13.78
CA VAL A 49 8.93 -17.52 13.57
C VAL A 49 8.76 -17.95 12.11
N LEU A 50 7.77 -17.39 11.40
CA LEU A 50 7.55 -17.68 9.99
C LEU A 50 8.65 -17.11 9.09
N VAL A 51 9.24 -15.99 9.50
CA VAL A 51 10.34 -15.33 8.79
C VAL A 51 11.68 -15.97 9.12
N ASP A 52 11.97 -16.19 10.41
CA ASP A 52 13.25 -16.71 10.89
C ASP A 52 13.41 -18.22 10.63
N SER A 53 12.31 -18.97 10.57
CA SER A 53 12.31 -20.43 10.42
C SER A 53 11.12 -20.94 9.60
N PRO A 54 11.10 -20.63 8.29
CA PRO A 54 10.01 -21.03 7.40
C PRO A 54 9.85 -22.55 7.37
N GLY A 55 8.61 -23.04 7.49
CA GLY A 55 8.27 -24.47 7.46
C GLY A 55 8.17 -25.17 8.82
N GLN A 56 8.62 -24.53 9.92
CA GLN A 56 8.49 -25.10 11.28
C GLN A 56 7.08 -24.95 11.87
N MET A 57 6.25 -24.05 11.32
CA MET A 57 4.87 -23.80 11.74
C MET A 57 3.82 -24.47 10.85
N ALA A 58 4.18 -25.52 10.09
CA ALA A 58 3.19 -26.34 9.42
C ALA A 58 2.62 -27.36 10.42
N PRO A 59 1.29 -27.41 10.66
CA PRO A 59 0.70 -28.53 11.36
C PRO A 59 0.95 -29.80 10.53
N LYS A 60 1.25 -30.90 11.22
CA LYS A 60 1.59 -32.20 10.61
C LYS A 60 0.37 -32.87 9.99
#